data_AF-A0A1Y3P6J5-F1
#
_entry.id   AF-A0A1Y3P6J5-F1
#
_cell.length_a   1.000
_cell.length_b   1.000
_cell.length_c   1.000
_cell.angle_alpha   90.00
_cell.angle_beta   90.00
_cell.angle_gamma   90.00
#
_symmetry.space_group_name_H-M   'P 1'
#
loop_
_entity.id
_entity.type
_entity.pdbx_description
1 polymer ?
#
loop_
_entity_poly.entity_id
_entity_poly.type
_entity_poly.pdbx_seq_one_letter_code
_entity_poly.pdbx_strand_id
1 'polypeptide(L)'
;MLTRTLLFLAVSITTTPLLADTVWLKNGDKITGTIKLFDGGKLLIETSYGGAIPVDWKQVKTLESDQQLMVKQDQYQGEIAKSLKASDDGKVTLTNGEAPKTVELASIQQILKPKPVITDLVWKGNVDLAMDFQKAENDTDDYNLAFKTSARHGQWRHNAKGDYNRETQDDVVSTDNWSAEYSIDRFLTEKFFWDGRISYKRDKVEDLSRQRVVGTGPGYQFWDDELGAFKLGALLNRTDYEFSNGGKENFYSVAGTWDYNRFLIGKKVEFFTNGELGKPLSNVADYALDAEVGLRYKVTDWASLNLKAEKNVISGSDDGDLDKTRYTAGFGVTW
;
A
#
# COMPACT_ATOMS: atom_id res chain seq x y z
N MET A 1 -69.19 -6.60 16.42
CA MET A 1 -68.51 -5.42 15.86
C MET A 1 -67.01 -5.69 15.83
N LEU A 2 -66.41 -5.51 14.65
CA LEU A 2 -64.99 -5.31 14.34
C LEU A 2 -63.98 -6.44 14.61
N THR A 3 -63.89 -7.31 13.60
CA THR A 3 -62.73 -8.07 13.14
C THR A 3 -61.51 -7.17 12.94
N ARG A 4 -60.33 -7.55 13.46
CA ARG A 4 -59.03 -6.97 13.11
C ARG A 4 -58.13 -8.05 12.52
N THR A 5 -58.10 -8.09 11.20
CA THR A 5 -57.27 -8.99 10.39
C THR A 5 -55.82 -8.51 10.42
N LEU A 6 -54.91 -9.32 10.96
CA LEU A 6 -53.46 -9.11 10.91
C LEU A 6 -52.94 -9.67 9.57
N LEU A 7 -52.51 -8.76 8.69
CA LEU A 7 -51.90 -9.06 7.41
C LEU A 7 -50.43 -9.47 7.64
N PHE A 8 -50.13 -10.77 7.54
CA PHE A 8 -48.76 -11.28 7.53
C PHE A 8 -48.13 -10.97 6.16
N LEU A 9 -47.22 -9.99 6.12
CA LEU A 9 -46.43 -9.67 4.93
C LEU A 9 -45.25 -10.66 4.85
N ALA A 10 -45.40 -11.71 4.04
CA ALA A 10 -44.33 -12.64 3.73
C ALA A 10 -43.30 -11.95 2.83
N VAL A 11 -42.15 -11.58 3.39
CA VAL A 11 -40.98 -11.12 2.64
C VAL A 11 -40.31 -12.35 2.04
N SER A 12 -40.62 -12.63 0.79
CA SER A 12 -39.94 -13.65 -0.03
C SER A 12 -38.52 -13.18 -0.32
N ILE A 13 -37.54 -13.66 0.46
CA ILE A 13 -36.12 -13.48 0.14
C ILE A 13 -35.82 -14.36 -1.09
N THR A 14 -35.83 -13.76 -2.27
CA THR A 14 -35.33 -14.40 -3.48
C THR A 14 -33.82 -14.53 -3.38
N THR A 15 -33.33 -15.68 -2.93
CA THR A 15 -31.91 -16.04 -3.03
C THR A 15 -31.60 -16.29 -4.51
N THR A 16 -31.05 -15.31 -5.21
CA THR A 16 -30.43 -15.55 -6.51
C THR A 16 -29.27 -16.52 -6.29
N PRO A 17 -29.19 -17.68 -6.98
CA PRO A 17 -28.02 -18.53 -6.91
C PRO A 17 -26.84 -17.70 -7.40
N LEU A 18 -25.93 -17.37 -6.50
CA LEU A 18 -24.65 -16.78 -6.86
C LEU A 18 -23.89 -17.88 -7.59
N LEU A 19 -23.91 -17.87 -8.93
CA LEU A 19 -23.08 -18.78 -9.72
C LEU A 19 -21.62 -18.49 -9.33
N ALA A 20 -20.99 -19.50 -8.73
CA ALA A 20 -19.62 -19.41 -8.29
C ALA A 20 -18.71 -19.60 -9.50
N ASP A 21 -17.75 -18.68 -9.65
CA ASP A 21 -16.66 -18.80 -10.60
C ASP A 21 -15.93 -20.13 -10.38
N THR A 22 -15.46 -20.71 -11.46
CA THR A 22 -14.85 -22.03 -11.45
C THR A 22 -13.48 -21.98 -12.11
N VAL A 23 -12.49 -22.57 -11.45
CA VAL A 23 -11.12 -22.69 -11.96
C VAL A 23 -10.75 -24.17 -11.98
N TRP A 24 -10.38 -24.65 -13.16
CA TRP A 24 -9.87 -26.00 -13.35
C TRP A 24 -8.35 -25.97 -13.36
N LEU A 25 -7.73 -26.89 -12.61
CA LEU A 25 -6.29 -27.02 -12.54
C LEU A 25 -5.79 -28.17 -13.41
N LYS A 26 -4.51 -28.11 -13.77
CA LYS A 26 -3.86 -29.11 -14.64
C LYS A 26 -3.74 -30.49 -13.98
N ASN A 27 -3.75 -30.55 -12.66
CA ASN A 27 -3.75 -31.81 -11.90
C ASN A 27 -5.15 -32.45 -11.80
N GLY A 28 -6.19 -31.82 -12.37
CA GLY A 28 -7.57 -32.31 -12.33
C GLY A 28 -8.44 -31.71 -11.22
N ASP A 29 -7.85 -30.92 -10.32
CA ASP A 29 -8.62 -30.25 -9.26
C ASP A 29 -9.54 -29.17 -9.83
N LYS A 30 -10.67 -28.96 -9.15
CA LYS A 30 -11.66 -27.92 -9.47
C LYS A 30 -11.88 -27.07 -8.23
N ILE A 31 -11.58 -25.78 -8.32
CA ILE A 31 -11.83 -24.80 -7.26
C ILE A 31 -13.04 -23.97 -7.66
N THR A 32 -14.02 -23.90 -6.77
CA THR A 32 -15.26 -23.12 -6.97
C THR A 32 -15.30 -21.98 -5.95
N GLY A 33 -15.55 -20.76 -6.41
CA GLY A 33 -15.48 -19.56 -5.57
C GLY A 33 -15.78 -18.27 -6.32
N THR A 34 -15.07 -17.20 -5.99
CA THR A 34 -15.14 -15.91 -6.69
C THR A 34 -13.73 -15.50 -7.08
N ILE A 35 -13.47 -15.29 -8.37
CA ILE A 35 -12.20 -14.77 -8.86
C ILE A 35 -12.08 -13.32 -8.39
N LYS A 36 -11.09 -13.06 -7.53
CA LYS A 36 -10.82 -11.72 -7.02
C LYS A 36 -9.90 -10.96 -7.95
N LEU A 37 -8.82 -11.61 -8.40
CA LEU A 37 -7.88 -11.07 -9.40
C LEU A 37 -6.91 -12.15 -9.89
N PHE A 38 -6.25 -11.86 -11.01
CA PHE A 38 -4.99 -12.46 -11.42
C PHE A 38 -3.99 -11.33 -11.69
N ASP A 39 -2.85 -11.37 -11.00
CA ASP A 39 -1.74 -10.44 -11.22
C ASP A 39 -0.46 -11.04 -10.63
N GLY A 40 0.71 -10.61 -11.12
CA GLY A 40 2.01 -11.09 -10.60
C GLY A 40 2.18 -12.62 -10.60
N GLY A 41 1.53 -13.33 -11.53
CA GLY A 41 1.61 -14.79 -11.66
C GLY A 41 0.72 -15.60 -10.71
N LYS A 42 -0.13 -14.96 -9.89
CA LYS A 42 -1.05 -15.63 -8.95
C LYS A 42 -2.50 -15.24 -9.23
N LEU A 43 -3.36 -16.25 -9.33
CA LEU A 43 -4.81 -16.11 -9.38
C LEU A 43 -5.37 -16.26 -7.97
N LEU A 44 -6.11 -15.26 -7.49
CA LEU A 44 -6.72 -15.27 -6.17
C LEU A 44 -8.21 -15.61 -6.28
N ILE A 45 -8.62 -16.69 -5.62
CA ILE A 45 -10.00 -17.19 -5.63
C ILE A 45 -10.55 -17.16 -4.20
N GLU A 46 -11.61 -16.40 -3.96
CA GLU A 46 -12.33 -16.41 -2.69
C GLU A 46 -13.27 -17.61 -2.62
N THR A 47 -13.03 -18.53 -1.71
CA THR A 47 -13.87 -19.71 -1.49
C THR A 47 -14.69 -19.56 -0.22
N SER A 48 -15.88 -20.17 -0.18
CA SER A 48 -16.73 -20.16 1.02
C SER A 48 -16.17 -20.96 2.19
N TYR A 49 -15.21 -21.86 1.92
CA TYR A 49 -14.67 -22.81 2.89
C TYR A 49 -13.23 -22.52 3.32
N GLY A 50 -12.40 -21.98 2.43
CA GLY A 50 -10.97 -21.74 2.66
C GLY A 50 -10.57 -20.27 2.60
N GLY A 51 -11.53 -19.35 2.41
CA GLY A 51 -11.25 -17.95 2.14
C GLY A 51 -10.50 -17.76 0.82
N ALA A 52 -9.69 -16.71 0.74
CA ALA A 52 -8.88 -16.38 -0.43
C ALA A 52 -7.70 -17.37 -0.64
N ILE A 53 -7.82 -18.22 -1.66
CA ILE A 53 -6.80 -19.21 -2.04
C ILE A 53 -5.97 -18.68 -3.21
N PRO A 54 -4.64 -18.48 -3.04
CA PRO A 54 -3.75 -18.13 -4.14
C PRO A 54 -3.36 -19.39 -4.94
N VAL A 55 -3.64 -19.36 -6.24
CA VAL A 55 -3.31 -20.42 -7.20
C VAL A 55 -2.21 -19.92 -8.13
N ASP A 56 -1.19 -20.74 -8.37
CA ASP A 56 -0.18 -20.43 -9.37
C ASP A 56 -0.78 -20.47 -10.78
N TRP A 57 -0.66 -19.39 -11.54
CA TRP A 57 -1.28 -19.28 -12.87
C TRP A 57 -0.83 -20.39 -13.82
N LYS A 58 0.41 -20.88 -13.67
CA LYS A 58 0.92 -21.97 -14.50
C LYS A 58 0.19 -23.29 -14.28
N GLN A 59 -0.48 -23.44 -13.14
CA GLN A 59 -1.28 -24.62 -12.78
C GLN A 59 -2.73 -24.51 -13.25
N VAL A 60 -3.17 -23.34 -13.73
CA VAL A 60 -4.53 -23.15 -14.25
C VAL A 60 -4.63 -23.78 -15.64
N LYS A 61 -5.64 -24.64 -15.81
CA LYS A 61 -6.00 -25.29 -17.08
C LYS A 61 -6.94 -24.39 -17.88
N THR A 62 -8.01 -23.95 -17.25
CA THR A 62 -9.00 -23.01 -17.79
C THR A 62 -9.83 -22.45 -16.63
N LEU A 63 -10.63 -21.41 -16.89
CA LEU A 63 -11.48 -20.78 -15.88
C LEU A 63 -12.79 -20.30 -16.50
N GLU A 64 -13.79 -20.17 -15.65
CA GLU A 64 -15.11 -19.64 -15.96
C GLU A 64 -15.51 -18.64 -14.88
N SER A 65 -16.08 -17.52 -15.30
CA SER A 65 -16.65 -16.52 -14.42
C SER A 65 -17.78 -15.80 -15.10
N ASP A 66 -18.91 -15.64 -14.41
CA ASP A 66 -20.02 -14.82 -14.89
C ASP A 66 -19.87 -13.35 -14.44
N GLN A 67 -18.73 -12.99 -13.84
CA GLN A 67 -18.42 -11.63 -13.42
C GLN A 67 -17.88 -10.79 -14.59
N GLN A 68 -18.22 -9.51 -14.56
CA GLN A 68 -17.53 -8.54 -15.42
C GLN A 68 -16.10 -8.37 -14.93
N LEU A 69 -15.13 -8.74 -15.77
CA LEU A 69 -13.70 -8.76 -15.45
C LEU A 69 -12.93 -8.04 -16.56
N MET A 70 -11.99 -7.19 -16.16
CA MET A 70 -11.03 -6.58 -17.06
C MET A 70 -9.88 -7.55 -17.28
N VAL A 71 -9.70 -8.01 -18.52
CA VAL A 71 -8.60 -8.87 -18.94
C VAL A 71 -7.59 -8.03 -19.71
N LYS A 72 -6.36 -7.97 -19.21
CA LYS A 72 -5.25 -7.29 -19.88
C LYS A 72 -4.31 -8.30 -20.51
N GLN A 73 -4.12 -8.21 -21.82
CA GLN A 73 -3.12 -9.00 -22.56
C GLN A 73 -1.81 -8.22 -22.74
N ASP A 74 -1.85 -6.90 -22.55
CA ASP A 74 -0.69 -6.00 -22.48
C ASP A 74 -0.86 -4.98 -21.33
N GLN A 75 0.19 -4.23 -21.00
CA GLN A 75 0.16 -3.30 -19.85
C GLN A 75 -0.77 -2.08 -20.04
N TYR A 76 -1.13 -1.73 -21.27
CA TYR A 76 -1.74 -0.44 -21.62
C TYR A 76 -3.20 -0.56 -22.04
N GLN A 77 -3.63 -1.68 -22.61
CA GLN A 77 -4.98 -1.94 -23.09
C GLN A 77 -5.60 -3.14 -22.36
N GLY A 78 -6.72 -2.88 -21.68
CA GLY A 78 -7.55 -3.91 -21.07
C GLY A 78 -8.86 -4.06 -21.81
N GLU A 79 -9.24 -5.29 -22.10
CA GLU A 79 -10.55 -5.63 -22.65
C GLU A 79 -11.48 -5.99 -21.49
N ILE A 80 -12.63 -5.31 -21.38
CA ILE A 80 -13.62 -5.63 -20.34
C ILE A 80 -14.50 -6.76 -20.86
N ALA A 81 -14.31 -7.96 -20.29
CA ALA A 81 -15.17 -9.10 -20.54
C ALA A 81 -16.39 -9.05 -19.62
N LYS A 82 -17.59 -9.31 -20.18
CA LYS A 82 -18.82 -9.44 -19.37
C LYS A 82 -18.83 -10.75 -18.60
N SER A 83 -18.21 -11.78 -19.17
CA SER A 83 -17.97 -13.06 -18.55
C SER A 83 -16.80 -13.77 -19.24
N LEU A 84 -16.25 -14.76 -18.56
CA LEU A 84 -15.21 -15.66 -19.04
C LEU A 84 -15.80 -17.07 -19.10
N LYS A 85 -15.61 -17.76 -20.22
CA LYS A 85 -16.04 -19.15 -20.39
C LYS A 85 -14.84 -20.07 -20.52
N ALA A 86 -14.93 -21.21 -19.88
CA ALA A 86 -13.94 -22.26 -19.99
C ALA A 86 -13.80 -22.70 -21.46
N SER A 87 -12.57 -22.95 -21.87
CA SER A 87 -12.23 -23.38 -23.23
C SER A 87 -11.26 -24.56 -23.17
N ASP A 88 -10.62 -24.88 -24.29
CA ASP A 88 -9.57 -25.90 -24.36
C ASP A 88 -8.44 -25.63 -23.34
N ASP A 89 -7.64 -26.66 -23.06
CA ASP A 89 -6.52 -26.53 -22.13
C ASP A 89 -5.59 -25.37 -22.51
N GLY A 90 -5.32 -24.49 -21.54
CA GLY A 90 -4.51 -23.30 -21.73
C GLY A 90 -5.28 -22.11 -22.32
N LYS A 91 -6.59 -22.20 -22.52
CA LYS A 91 -7.41 -21.15 -23.15
C LYS A 91 -8.60 -20.72 -22.30
N VAL A 92 -9.08 -19.52 -22.57
CA VAL A 92 -10.34 -18.98 -22.03
C VAL A 92 -11.03 -18.14 -23.09
N THR A 93 -12.37 -18.20 -23.11
CA THR A 93 -13.18 -17.41 -24.04
C THR A 93 -13.74 -16.19 -23.34
N LEU A 94 -13.41 -15.00 -23.82
CA LEU A 94 -13.97 -13.73 -23.38
C LEU A 94 -15.30 -13.50 -24.10
N THR A 95 -16.34 -13.23 -23.33
CA THR A 95 -17.68 -12.92 -23.86
C THR A 95 -18.07 -11.50 -23.49
N ASN A 96 -18.18 -10.63 -24.51
CA ASN A 96 -18.44 -9.19 -24.33
C ASN A 96 -19.83 -8.76 -24.82
N GLY A 97 -20.65 -9.71 -25.28
CA GLY A 97 -21.91 -9.44 -25.99
C GLY A 97 -21.75 -9.23 -27.50
N GLU A 98 -20.51 -9.15 -28.00
CA GLU A 98 -20.13 -9.34 -29.41
C GLU A 98 -19.68 -10.81 -29.65
N ALA A 99 -19.05 -11.10 -30.78
CA ALA A 99 -18.51 -12.43 -31.08
C ALA A 99 -17.53 -12.90 -29.98
N PRO A 100 -17.69 -14.12 -29.43
CA PRO A 100 -16.78 -14.65 -28.41
C PRO A 100 -15.35 -14.71 -28.91
N LYS A 101 -14.38 -14.27 -28.09
CA LYS A 101 -12.96 -14.25 -28.43
C LYS A 101 -12.21 -15.23 -27.52
N THR A 102 -11.67 -16.30 -28.08
CA THR A 102 -10.82 -17.23 -27.34
C THR A 102 -9.38 -16.74 -27.33
N VAL A 103 -8.78 -16.68 -26.14
CA VAL A 103 -7.39 -16.26 -25.93
C VAL A 103 -6.64 -17.33 -25.15
N GLU A 104 -5.33 -17.39 -25.37
CA GLU A 104 -4.43 -18.22 -24.57
C GLU A 104 -4.26 -17.61 -23.18
N LEU A 105 -4.40 -18.40 -22.11
CA LEU A 105 -4.13 -17.98 -20.73
C LEU A 105 -2.71 -17.42 -20.56
N ALA A 106 -1.75 -17.93 -21.34
CA ALA A 106 -0.38 -17.46 -21.35
C ALA A 106 -0.22 -16.01 -21.88
N SER A 107 -1.19 -15.52 -22.65
CA SER A 107 -1.21 -14.14 -23.14
C SER A 107 -1.83 -13.16 -22.15
N ILE A 108 -2.52 -13.64 -21.12
CA ILE A 108 -3.14 -12.80 -20.10
C ILE A 108 -2.08 -12.39 -19.10
N GLN A 109 -1.97 -11.08 -18.86
CA GLN A 109 -1.08 -10.51 -17.84
C GLN A 109 -1.84 -10.21 -16.55
N GLN A 110 -3.08 -9.72 -16.65
CA GLN A 110 -3.89 -9.38 -15.48
C GLN A 110 -5.38 -9.70 -15.71
N ILE A 111 -6.08 -10.11 -14.66
CA ILE A 111 -7.54 -10.16 -14.57
C ILE A 111 -7.95 -9.37 -13.34
N LEU A 112 -8.73 -8.30 -13.49
CA LEU A 112 -9.12 -7.42 -12.40
C LEU A 112 -10.62 -7.16 -12.43
N LYS A 113 -11.21 -6.84 -11.28
CA LYS A 113 -12.55 -6.24 -11.27
C LYS A 113 -12.46 -4.84 -11.88
N PRO A 114 -13.31 -4.48 -12.86
CA PRO A 114 -13.30 -3.14 -13.44
C PRO A 114 -13.56 -2.10 -12.36
N LYS A 115 -12.65 -1.13 -12.19
CA LYS A 115 -12.89 0.04 -11.34
C LYS A 115 -13.66 1.10 -12.16
N PRO A 116 -14.63 1.82 -11.57
CA PRO A 116 -15.34 2.90 -12.25
C PRO A 116 -14.35 3.91 -12.86
N VAL A 117 -14.66 4.35 -14.07
CA VAL A 117 -13.75 4.93 -15.07
C VAL A 117 -13.09 6.22 -14.59
N ILE A 118 -11.85 6.12 -14.11
CA ILE A 118 -10.75 6.97 -14.59
C ILE A 118 -9.67 6.00 -15.03
N THR A 119 -9.63 5.66 -16.33
CA THR A 119 -8.75 4.61 -16.89
C THR A 119 -7.26 4.90 -16.74
N ASP A 120 -6.88 6.13 -16.43
CA ASP A 120 -5.49 6.55 -16.29
C ASP A 120 -5.09 7.02 -14.88
N LEU A 121 -6.02 7.12 -13.92
CA LEU A 121 -5.73 7.54 -12.55
C LEU A 121 -5.88 6.37 -11.58
N VAL A 122 -4.76 5.94 -11.02
CA VAL A 122 -4.75 4.99 -9.90
C VAL A 122 -4.40 5.74 -8.64
N TRP A 123 -5.39 5.88 -7.75
CA TRP A 123 -5.20 6.47 -6.44
C TRP A 123 -5.32 5.38 -5.37
N LYS A 124 -4.30 5.27 -4.53
CA LYS A 124 -4.24 4.35 -3.39
C LYS A 124 -3.71 5.07 -2.16
N GLY A 125 -4.20 4.73 -0.98
CA GLY A 125 -3.69 5.35 0.24
C GLY A 125 -4.10 4.62 1.51
N ASN A 126 -3.47 5.05 2.61
CA ASN A 126 -3.77 4.60 3.95
C ASN A 126 -3.64 5.76 4.95
N VAL A 127 -4.50 5.75 5.95
CA VAL A 127 -4.38 6.55 7.17
C VAL A 127 -4.32 5.57 8.33
N ASP A 128 -3.29 5.68 9.17
CA ASP A 128 -3.08 4.87 10.35
C ASP A 128 -3.21 5.75 11.61
N LEU A 129 -3.96 5.26 12.59
CA LEU A 129 -4.21 5.89 13.89
C LEU A 129 -3.78 4.93 15.00
N ALA A 130 -2.96 5.41 15.92
CA ALA A 130 -2.57 4.67 17.12
C ALA A 130 -2.68 5.59 18.35
N MET A 131 -3.18 5.03 19.45
CA MET A 131 -3.36 5.72 20.72
C MET A 131 -2.96 4.76 21.84
N ASP A 132 -2.18 5.23 22.81
CA ASP A 132 -1.75 4.48 23.99
C ASP A 132 -1.99 5.31 25.26
N PHE A 133 -2.43 4.65 26.33
CA PHE A 133 -2.75 5.28 27.61
C PHE A 133 -2.21 4.40 28.74
N GLN A 134 -1.25 4.90 29.50
CA GLN A 134 -0.64 4.17 30.62
C GLN A 134 -0.89 4.92 31.93
N LYS A 135 -1.34 4.18 32.95
CA LYS A 135 -1.49 4.69 34.32
C LYS A 135 -0.57 3.91 35.25
N ALA A 136 0.46 4.57 35.76
CA ALA A 136 1.48 3.97 36.63
C ALA A 136 1.94 4.99 37.69
N GLU A 137 3.23 5.00 38.03
CA GLU A 137 3.83 6.07 38.85
C GLU A 137 3.83 7.40 38.10
N ASN A 138 3.94 7.35 36.77
CA ASN A 138 3.72 8.45 35.86
C ASN A 138 2.54 8.12 34.93
N ASP A 139 1.71 9.12 34.64
CA ASP A 139 0.60 9.00 33.68
C ASP A 139 1.11 9.37 32.26
N THR A 140 0.90 8.47 31.28
CA THR A 140 1.34 8.68 29.89
C THR A 140 0.17 8.61 28.91
N ASP A 141 0.02 9.68 28.11
CA ASP A 141 -0.91 9.76 26.99
C ASP A 141 -0.14 9.92 25.67
N ASP A 142 -0.26 8.96 24.75
CA ASP A 142 0.40 8.98 23.43
C ASP A 142 -0.63 8.91 22.29
N TYR A 143 -0.51 9.86 21.34
CA TYR A 143 -1.32 9.97 20.14
C TYR A 143 -0.44 10.01 18.90
N ASN A 144 -0.68 9.06 17.99
CA ASN A 144 0.02 8.96 16.73
C ASN A 144 -0.97 8.92 15.56
N LEU A 145 -0.81 9.83 14.61
CA LEU A 145 -1.54 9.87 13.34
C LEU A 145 -0.52 9.81 12.20
N ALA A 146 -0.69 8.88 11.28
CA ALA A 146 0.12 8.79 10.06
C ALA A 146 -0.78 8.68 8.85
N PHE A 147 -0.40 9.32 7.74
CA PHE A 147 -1.05 9.12 6.45
C PHE A 147 -0.02 8.93 5.34
N LYS A 148 -0.37 8.10 4.37
CA LYS A 148 0.40 7.90 3.14
C LYS A 148 -0.57 7.75 1.98
N THR A 149 -0.33 8.47 0.90
CA THR A 149 -1.16 8.40 -0.31
C THR A 149 -0.30 8.46 -1.56
N SER A 150 -0.72 7.75 -2.60
CA SER A 150 -0.07 7.71 -3.90
C SER A 150 -1.10 7.81 -5.02
N ALA A 151 -0.91 8.74 -5.94
CA ALA A 151 -1.75 8.92 -7.12
C ALA A 151 -0.88 8.84 -8.37
N ARG A 152 -1.15 7.86 -9.24
CA ARG A 152 -0.44 7.67 -10.52
C ARG A 152 -1.35 8.06 -11.67
N HIS A 153 -0.86 8.95 -12.52
CA HIS A 153 -1.51 9.34 -13.77
C HIS A 153 -0.50 9.46 -14.90
N GLY A 154 -0.68 8.64 -15.94
CA GLY A 154 0.26 8.54 -17.06
C GLY A 154 1.69 8.24 -16.58
N GLN A 155 2.62 9.14 -16.90
CA GLN A 155 4.04 9.02 -16.57
C GLN A 155 4.41 9.67 -15.22
N TRP A 156 3.43 10.08 -14.43
CA TRP A 156 3.63 10.78 -13.16
C TRP A 156 3.04 9.99 -12.01
N ARG A 157 3.77 9.89 -10.90
CA ARG A 157 3.25 9.39 -9.63
C ARG A 157 3.53 10.40 -8.54
N HIS A 158 2.46 10.90 -7.93
CA HIS A 158 2.47 11.81 -6.81
C HIS A 158 2.36 11.02 -5.52
N ASN A 159 3.25 11.26 -4.56
CA ASN A 159 3.21 10.65 -3.25
C ASN A 159 3.13 11.75 -2.19
N ALA A 160 2.30 11.57 -1.18
CA ALA A 160 2.29 12.41 0.00
C ALA A 160 2.30 11.54 1.26
N LYS A 161 3.11 11.96 2.23
CA LYS A 161 3.24 11.32 3.54
C LYS A 161 3.09 12.40 4.60
N GLY A 162 2.63 12.03 5.78
CA GLY A 162 2.83 12.85 6.96
C GLY A 162 2.49 12.09 8.22
N ASP A 163 3.06 12.57 9.31
CA ASP A 163 2.84 12.04 10.64
C ASP A 163 2.71 13.17 11.66
N TYR A 164 1.99 12.89 12.72
CA TYR A 164 1.85 13.73 13.90
C TYR A 164 1.93 12.84 15.12
N ASN A 165 2.83 13.19 16.03
CA ASN A 165 3.08 12.44 17.26
C ASN A 165 2.98 13.41 18.42
N ARG A 166 2.18 13.06 19.43
CA ARG A 166 2.07 13.81 20.66
C ARG A 166 2.04 12.89 21.86
N GLU A 167 2.99 13.10 22.76
CA GLU A 167 3.13 12.35 24.00
C GLU A 167 3.17 13.33 25.17
N THR A 168 2.42 13.00 26.23
CA THR A 168 2.41 13.72 27.50
C THR A 168 2.71 12.74 28.61
N GLN A 169 3.66 13.08 29.48
CA GLN A 169 4.01 12.35 30.68
C GLN A 169 3.80 13.28 31.88
N ASP A 170 2.90 12.91 32.81
CA ASP A 170 2.54 13.71 33.98
C ASP A 170 2.15 15.16 33.64
N ASP A 171 1.27 15.33 32.64
CA ASP A 171 0.85 16.61 32.08
C ASP A 171 1.97 17.45 31.42
N VAL A 172 3.19 16.92 31.30
CA VAL A 172 4.32 17.54 30.60
C VAL A 172 4.47 16.93 29.20
N VAL A 173 4.52 17.79 28.17
CA VAL A 173 4.69 17.35 26.78
C VAL A 173 6.12 16.83 26.57
N SER A 174 6.27 15.53 26.37
CA SER A 174 7.55 14.86 26.08
C SER A 174 7.81 14.72 24.57
N THR A 175 6.76 14.65 23.76
CA THR A 175 6.85 14.66 22.29
C THR A 175 5.74 15.56 21.72
N ASP A 176 6.09 16.47 20.79
CA ASP A 176 5.13 17.18 19.94
C ASP A 176 5.83 17.52 18.63
N ASN A 177 5.68 16.63 17.65
CA ASN A 177 6.28 16.79 16.34
C ASN A 177 5.36 16.36 15.21
N TRP A 178 5.63 16.91 14.04
CA TRP A 178 4.96 16.51 12.81
C TRP A 178 5.94 16.53 11.65
N SER A 179 5.68 15.70 10.67
CA SER A 179 6.35 15.74 9.38
C SER A 179 5.37 15.71 8.23
N ALA A 180 5.78 16.31 7.12
CA ALA A 180 5.08 16.23 5.86
C ALA A 180 6.10 16.05 4.74
N GLU A 181 5.82 15.10 3.85
CA GLU A 181 6.62 14.87 2.66
C GLU A 181 5.72 14.85 1.43
N TYR A 182 6.20 15.46 0.35
CA TYR A 182 5.63 15.31 -0.97
C TYR A 182 6.73 14.88 -1.95
N SER A 183 6.45 13.85 -2.73
CA SER A 183 7.34 13.34 -3.77
C SER A 183 6.61 13.23 -5.11
N ILE A 184 7.34 13.44 -6.19
CA ILE A 184 6.87 13.28 -7.55
C ILE A 184 7.85 12.41 -8.34
N ASP A 185 7.37 11.26 -8.80
CA ASP A 185 8.13 10.36 -9.66
C ASP A 185 7.74 10.62 -11.12
N ARG A 186 8.72 10.99 -11.95
CA ARG A 186 8.57 11.06 -13.41
C ARG A 186 9.11 9.78 -14.05
N PHE A 187 8.23 8.91 -14.53
CA PHE A 187 8.60 7.66 -15.20
C PHE A 187 9.17 7.92 -16.60
N LEU A 188 10.47 7.69 -16.77
CA LEU A 188 11.19 7.81 -18.04
C LEU A 188 11.01 6.55 -18.90
N THR A 189 10.83 5.41 -18.23
CA THR A 189 10.37 4.14 -18.81
C THR A 189 9.31 3.54 -17.89
N GLU A 190 8.80 2.34 -18.20
CA GLU A 190 7.87 1.62 -17.30
C GLU A 190 8.43 1.42 -15.89
N LYS A 191 9.76 1.27 -15.77
CA LYS A 191 10.44 0.93 -14.51
C LYS A 191 11.37 2.02 -14.01
N PHE A 192 12.02 2.75 -14.90
CA PHE A 192 12.95 3.81 -14.50
C PHE A 192 12.22 5.12 -14.32
N PHE A 193 12.44 5.78 -13.19
CA PHE A 193 11.83 7.07 -12.87
C PHE A 193 12.86 8.02 -12.28
N TRP A 194 12.53 9.31 -12.31
CA TRP A 194 13.26 10.35 -11.62
C TRP A 194 12.40 10.89 -10.48
N ASP A 195 12.89 10.81 -9.24
CA ASP A 195 12.22 11.28 -8.02
C ASP A 195 12.61 12.73 -7.72
N GLY A 196 11.62 13.54 -7.38
CA GLY A 196 11.78 14.86 -6.79
C GLY A 196 11.00 14.91 -5.49
N ARG A 197 11.67 15.23 -4.38
CA ARG A 197 11.12 15.11 -3.02
C ARG A 197 11.35 16.38 -2.23
N ILE A 198 10.34 16.79 -1.48
CA ILE A 198 10.45 17.79 -0.42
C ILE A 198 9.91 17.20 0.87
N SER A 199 10.69 17.30 1.94
CA SER A 199 10.31 16.91 3.29
C SER A 199 10.47 18.09 4.24
N TYR A 200 9.54 18.20 5.17
CA TYR A 200 9.55 19.18 6.24
C TYR A 200 9.17 18.50 7.54
N LYS A 201 10.00 18.67 8.56
CA LYS A 201 9.75 18.21 9.93
C LYS A 201 9.82 19.39 10.88
N ARG A 202 8.92 19.42 11.86
CA ARG A 202 8.92 20.35 12.98
C ARG A 202 8.86 19.56 14.27
N ASP A 203 9.78 19.82 15.17
CA ASP A 203 9.77 19.32 16.54
C ASP A 203 9.67 20.51 17.50
N LYS A 204 8.79 20.43 18.49
CA LYS A 204 8.60 21.49 19.50
C LYS A 204 9.30 21.19 20.83
N VAL A 205 9.83 19.98 20.99
CA VAL A 205 10.46 19.52 22.24
C VAL A 205 11.96 19.33 22.04
N GLU A 206 12.36 18.68 20.94
CA GLU A 206 13.78 18.41 20.62
C GLU A 206 14.55 19.67 20.23
N ASP A 207 15.88 19.66 20.40
CA ASP A 207 16.73 20.80 20.02
C ASP A 207 16.72 21.05 18.51
N LEU A 208 16.70 19.99 17.69
CA LEU A 208 16.48 20.10 16.25
C LEU A 208 15.02 20.45 15.96
N SER A 209 14.70 21.73 16.05
CA SER A 209 13.32 22.23 16.00
C SER A 209 12.70 22.17 14.61
N ARG A 210 13.51 22.20 13.54
CA ARG A 210 13.03 22.19 12.16
C ARG A 210 14.05 21.60 11.21
N GLN A 211 13.56 20.76 10.31
CA GLN A 211 14.33 20.19 9.22
C GLN A 211 13.57 20.38 7.91
N ARG A 212 14.27 20.87 6.89
CA ARG A 212 13.80 20.89 5.51
C ARG A 212 14.78 20.12 4.65
N VAL A 213 14.26 19.18 3.85
CA VAL A 213 15.06 18.43 2.89
C VAL A 213 14.46 18.60 1.50
N VAL A 214 15.30 18.96 0.54
CA VAL A 214 14.95 18.93 -0.89
C VAL A 214 15.87 17.92 -1.55
N GLY A 215 15.27 16.87 -2.13
CA GLY A 215 15.98 15.73 -2.70
C GLY A 215 15.59 15.47 -4.14
N THR A 216 16.53 14.99 -4.94
CA THR A 216 16.21 14.48 -6.28
C THR A 216 17.19 13.42 -6.74
N GLY A 217 16.72 12.47 -7.55
CA GLY A 217 17.60 11.50 -8.19
C GLY A 217 16.87 10.33 -8.85
N PRO A 218 17.62 9.37 -9.40
CA PRO A 218 17.05 8.26 -10.15
C PRO A 218 16.44 7.18 -9.22
N GLY A 219 15.43 6.49 -9.73
CA GLY A 219 14.82 5.33 -9.09
C GLY A 219 14.41 4.25 -10.07
N TYR A 220 14.23 3.04 -9.54
CA TYR A 220 13.86 1.86 -10.31
C TYR A 220 12.74 1.09 -9.60
N GLN A 221 11.63 0.90 -10.32
CA GLN A 221 10.48 0.08 -9.92
C GLN A 221 10.70 -1.35 -10.40
N PHE A 222 10.98 -2.28 -9.48
CA PHE A 222 11.21 -3.68 -9.83
C PHE A 222 9.90 -4.36 -10.26
N TRP A 223 8.84 -4.15 -9.46
CA TRP A 223 7.46 -4.54 -9.73
C TRP A 223 6.49 -3.59 -9.00
N ASP A 224 5.29 -3.40 -9.53
CA ASP A 224 4.16 -2.68 -8.91
C ASP A 224 2.90 -3.39 -9.41
N ASP A 225 2.36 -4.30 -8.60
CA ASP A 225 1.24 -5.16 -8.92
C ASP A 225 0.20 -5.13 -7.80
N GLU A 226 -0.94 -5.79 -8.02
CA GLU A 226 -2.01 -5.88 -7.03
C GLU A 226 -1.58 -6.58 -5.73
N LEU A 227 -0.50 -7.35 -5.72
CA LEU A 227 0.00 -8.11 -4.58
C LEU A 227 1.13 -7.38 -3.83
N GLY A 228 1.70 -6.32 -4.39
CA GLY A 228 2.72 -5.53 -3.75
C GLY A 228 3.57 -4.73 -4.73
N ALA A 229 4.52 -3.97 -4.19
CA ALA A 229 5.45 -3.17 -4.97
C ALA A 229 6.84 -3.19 -4.34
N PHE A 230 7.86 -2.99 -5.16
CA PHE A 230 9.20 -2.70 -4.68
C PHE A 230 9.90 -1.69 -5.58
N LYS A 231 10.38 -0.62 -4.96
CA LYS A 231 11.22 0.39 -5.60
C LYS A 231 12.46 0.68 -4.76
N LEU A 232 13.54 0.98 -5.47
CA LEU A 232 14.76 1.57 -4.91
C LEU A 232 15.02 2.91 -5.57
N GLY A 233 15.65 3.83 -4.85
CA GLY A 233 16.05 5.13 -5.36
C GLY A 233 17.37 5.60 -4.77
N ALA A 234 18.01 6.55 -5.46
CA ALA A 234 19.14 7.31 -4.96
C ALA A 234 18.79 8.79 -5.02
N LEU A 235 19.16 9.55 -4.00
CA LEU A 235 18.88 10.99 -3.90
C LEU A 235 20.15 11.78 -3.64
N LEU A 236 20.24 12.94 -4.28
CA LEU A 236 21.06 14.05 -3.82
C LEU A 236 20.16 14.98 -3.03
N ASN A 237 20.44 15.11 -1.75
CA ASN A 237 19.65 15.89 -0.82
C ASN A 237 20.38 17.18 -0.45
N ARG A 238 19.61 18.25 -0.31
CA ARG A 238 19.98 19.48 0.37
C ARG A 238 19.17 19.55 1.65
N THR A 239 19.86 19.59 2.78
CA THR A 239 19.25 19.64 4.11
C THR A 239 19.52 21.01 4.73
N ASP A 240 18.48 21.61 5.30
CA ASP A 240 18.56 22.80 6.13
C ASP A 240 17.98 22.48 7.52
N TYR A 241 18.78 22.66 8.56
CA TYR A 241 18.44 22.50 9.97
C TYR A 241 18.31 23.85 10.67
N GLU A 242 17.37 23.94 11.59
CA GLU A 242 17.20 25.07 12.51
C GLU A 242 16.95 24.53 13.92
N PHE A 243 17.84 24.92 14.83
CA PHE A 243 17.86 24.48 16.21
C PHE A 243 17.04 25.41 17.12
N SER A 244 16.66 24.93 18.30
CA SER A 244 15.81 25.65 19.25
C SER A 244 16.46 26.95 19.75
N ASN A 245 17.80 26.98 19.77
CA ASN A 245 18.62 28.15 20.11
C ASN A 245 18.76 29.18 18.96
N GLY A 246 18.13 28.93 17.80
CA GLY A 246 18.21 29.78 16.60
C GLY A 246 19.42 29.51 15.69
N GLY A 247 20.27 28.56 16.06
CA GLY A 247 21.35 28.03 15.22
C GLY A 247 20.81 27.43 13.93
N LYS A 248 21.61 27.50 12.87
CA LYS A 248 21.25 26.97 11.56
C LYS A 248 22.43 26.23 10.96
N GLU A 249 22.15 25.05 10.43
CA GLU A 249 23.12 24.25 9.71
C GLU A 249 22.54 23.83 8.37
N ASN A 250 23.40 23.65 7.38
CA ASN A 250 22.95 23.17 6.09
C ASN A 250 24.04 22.41 5.36
N PHE A 251 23.66 21.35 4.66
CA PHE A 251 24.60 20.45 4.00
C PHE A 251 23.97 19.73 2.83
N TYR A 252 24.82 19.06 2.05
CA TYR A 252 24.39 18.15 1.00
C TYR A 252 24.65 16.71 1.44
N SER A 253 23.80 15.77 1.04
CA SER A 253 23.99 14.35 1.30
C SER A 253 23.62 13.50 0.08
N VAL A 254 24.21 12.30 0.03
CA VAL A 254 23.76 11.23 -0.86
C VAL A 254 22.92 10.26 -0.05
N ALA A 255 21.80 9.77 -0.59
CA ALA A 255 20.95 8.83 0.13
C ALA A 255 20.44 7.69 -0.77
N GLY A 256 20.33 6.50 -0.20
CA GLY A 256 19.63 5.36 -0.80
C GLY A 256 18.26 5.20 -0.16
N THR A 257 17.22 5.02 -0.96
CA THR A 257 15.84 4.85 -0.50
C THR A 257 15.26 3.51 -0.94
N TRP A 258 14.40 2.93 -0.11
CA TRP A 258 13.60 1.76 -0.47
C TRP A 258 12.14 1.91 -0.05
N ASP A 259 11.23 1.31 -0.81
CA ASP A 259 9.83 1.16 -0.46
C ASP A 259 9.36 -0.19 -0.99
N TYR A 260 9.02 -1.10 -0.07
CA TYR A 260 8.62 -2.47 -0.31
C TYR A 260 7.30 -2.75 0.41
N ASN A 261 6.37 -3.40 -0.29
CA ASN A 261 5.22 -4.04 0.34
C ASN A 261 4.84 -5.32 -0.39
N ARG A 262 4.31 -6.31 0.36
CA ARG A 262 3.84 -7.57 -0.20
C ARG A 262 2.74 -8.19 0.65
N PHE A 263 1.66 -8.61 0.01
CA PHE A 263 0.66 -9.47 0.63
C PHE A 263 1.21 -10.89 0.76
N LEU A 264 1.27 -11.39 2.00
CA LEU A 264 1.79 -12.70 2.36
C LEU A 264 0.70 -13.78 2.31
N ILE A 265 -0.52 -13.46 2.74
CA ILE A 265 -1.62 -14.42 2.87
C ILE A 265 -2.91 -13.80 2.33
N GLY A 266 -3.38 -14.28 1.18
CA GLY A 266 -4.74 -14.02 0.67
C GLY A 266 -5.17 -12.54 0.62
N LYS A 267 -4.23 -11.61 0.38
CA LYS A 267 -4.43 -10.14 0.52
C LYS A 267 -4.91 -9.65 1.90
N LYS A 268 -4.83 -10.49 2.94
CA LYS A 268 -5.18 -10.15 4.32
C LYS A 268 -3.99 -9.66 5.12
N VAL A 269 -2.85 -10.34 5.00
CA VAL A 269 -1.62 -9.95 5.70
C VAL A 269 -0.68 -9.30 4.70
N GLU A 270 -0.29 -8.06 4.96
CA GLU A 270 0.70 -7.30 4.21
C GLU A 270 1.93 -7.07 5.10
N PHE A 271 3.10 -7.39 4.57
CA PHE A 271 4.37 -6.93 5.13
C PHE A 271 4.85 -5.73 4.34
N PHE A 272 5.34 -4.70 5.03
CA PHE A 272 5.90 -3.52 4.38
C PHE A 272 7.16 -3.04 5.08
N THR A 273 8.05 -2.43 4.32
CA THR A 273 9.20 -1.70 4.83
C THR A 273 9.57 -0.57 3.90
N ASN A 274 9.92 0.57 4.46
CA ASN A 274 10.40 1.71 3.70
C ASN A 274 11.45 2.47 4.53
N GLY A 275 12.31 3.23 3.84
CA GLY A 275 13.33 3.99 4.54
C GLY A 275 14.32 4.69 3.63
N GLU A 276 15.22 5.42 4.26
CA GLU A 276 16.29 6.20 3.68
C GLU A 276 17.57 6.04 4.50
N LEU A 277 18.66 5.65 3.84
CA LEU A 277 20.01 5.64 4.39
C LEU A 277 20.81 6.76 3.71
N GLY A 278 21.12 7.80 4.46
CA GLY A 278 21.84 8.98 4.01
C GLY A 278 23.28 9.04 4.51
N LYS A 279 24.16 9.62 3.71
CA LYS A 279 25.51 10.01 4.08
C LYS A 279 25.75 11.49 3.73
N PRO A 280 25.94 12.37 4.72
CA PRO A 280 26.37 13.73 4.47
C PRO A 280 27.69 13.79 3.70
N LEU A 281 27.83 14.80 2.85
CA LEU A 281 29.06 15.08 2.11
C LEU A 281 30.01 16.00 2.89
N SER A 282 29.50 16.65 3.93
CA SER A 282 30.25 17.37 4.96
C SER A 282 30.39 16.51 6.22
N ASN A 283 31.30 16.88 7.12
CA ASN A 283 31.55 16.15 8.37
C ASN A 283 30.52 16.48 9.48
N VAL A 284 29.24 16.60 9.13
CA VAL A 284 28.17 16.93 10.08
C VAL A 284 27.59 15.68 10.76
N ALA A 285 27.71 14.53 10.09
CA ALA A 285 27.45 13.20 10.63
C ALA A 285 28.10 12.15 9.71
N ASP A 286 28.36 10.95 10.23
CA ASP A 286 28.87 9.81 9.45
C ASP A 286 27.79 9.21 8.55
N TYR A 287 26.58 9.03 9.10
CA TYR A 287 25.40 8.57 8.37
C TYR A 287 24.11 8.89 9.14
N ALA A 288 22.99 8.85 8.41
CA ALA A 288 21.64 8.94 8.95
C ALA A 288 20.77 7.80 8.39
N LEU A 289 19.94 7.19 9.22
CA LEU A 289 18.98 6.15 8.85
C LEU A 289 17.60 6.52 9.37
N ASP A 290 16.62 6.53 8.47
CA ASP A 290 15.20 6.55 8.80
C ASP A 290 14.59 5.29 8.17
N ALA A 291 14.03 4.40 8.99
CA ALA A 291 13.50 3.13 8.53
C ALA A 291 12.23 2.74 9.28
N GLU A 292 11.26 2.22 8.53
CA GLU A 292 10.03 1.64 9.04
C GLU A 292 9.91 0.20 8.54
N VAL A 293 9.48 -0.69 9.42
CA VAL A 293 9.04 -2.05 9.08
C VAL A 293 7.71 -2.32 9.77
N GLY A 294 6.79 -2.98 9.08
CA GLY A 294 5.49 -3.27 9.65
C GLY A 294 4.75 -4.43 9.03
N LEU A 295 3.75 -4.87 9.78
CA LEU A 295 2.74 -5.83 9.37
C LEU A 295 1.38 -5.16 9.44
N ARG A 296 0.59 -5.34 8.38
CA ARG A 296 -0.80 -4.89 8.31
C ARG A 296 -1.72 -6.08 8.11
N TYR A 297 -2.75 -6.19 8.93
CA TYR A 297 -3.81 -7.17 8.82
C TYR A 297 -5.11 -6.48 8.39
N LYS A 298 -5.59 -6.77 7.18
CA LYS A 298 -6.89 -6.30 6.69
C LYS A 298 -8.02 -7.07 7.35
N VAL A 299 -8.82 -6.34 8.12
CA VAL A 299 -10.05 -6.84 8.76
C VAL A 299 -11.20 -6.80 7.75
N THR A 300 -11.26 -5.75 6.94
CA THR A 300 -12.19 -5.59 5.82
C THR A 300 -11.44 -5.08 4.59
N ASP A 301 -12.14 -4.82 3.48
CA ASP A 301 -11.52 -4.23 2.29
C ASP A 301 -10.95 -2.82 2.54
N TRP A 302 -11.43 -2.13 3.58
CA TRP A 302 -11.04 -0.75 3.92
C TRP A 302 -10.45 -0.59 5.33
N ALA A 303 -10.71 -1.50 6.27
CA ALA A 303 -10.21 -1.43 7.65
C ALA A 303 -9.06 -2.41 7.88
N SER A 304 -8.08 -1.99 8.67
CA SER A 304 -6.91 -2.80 9.01
C SER A 304 -6.42 -2.56 10.43
N LEU A 305 -5.65 -3.53 10.92
CA LEU A 305 -4.80 -3.40 12.10
C LEU A 305 -3.35 -3.33 11.63
N ASN A 306 -2.52 -2.52 12.28
CA ASN A 306 -1.11 -2.37 11.94
C ASN A 306 -0.22 -2.57 13.18
N LEU A 307 0.96 -3.14 12.95
CA LEU A 307 2.06 -3.22 13.88
C LEU A 307 3.29 -2.69 13.16
N LYS A 308 3.96 -1.70 13.74
CA LYS A 308 5.09 -1.00 13.12
C LYS A 308 6.25 -0.91 14.09
N ALA A 309 7.45 -0.98 13.55
CA ALA A 309 8.69 -0.61 14.23
C ALA A 309 9.41 0.41 13.35
N GLU A 310 9.74 1.55 13.94
CA GLU A 310 10.42 2.67 13.30
C GLU A 310 11.78 2.87 13.96
N LYS A 311 12.81 3.12 13.17
CA LYS A 311 14.21 3.29 13.61
C LYS A 311 14.77 4.55 12.98
N ASN A 312 15.15 5.50 13.83
CA ASN A 312 15.79 6.75 13.45
C ASN A 312 17.19 6.78 14.08
N VAL A 313 18.23 6.87 13.24
CA VAL A 313 19.62 6.95 13.67
C VAL A 313 20.31 8.13 13.00
N ILE A 314 21.07 8.89 13.77
CA ILE A 314 22.08 9.84 13.30
C ILE A 314 23.34 9.50 14.08
N SER A 315 24.44 9.21 13.39
CA SER A 315 25.68 8.80 14.04
C SER A 315 26.84 9.68 13.59
N GLY A 316 27.75 9.99 14.52
CA GLY A 316 28.94 10.79 14.28
C GLY A 316 28.66 12.28 14.17
N SER A 317 27.58 12.79 14.78
CA SER A 317 27.25 14.22 14.79
C SER A 317 27.86 14.97 15.97
N ASP A 318 28.33 16.19 15.73
CA ASP A 318 28.91 17.07 16.77
C ASP A 318 27.86 17.47 17.83
N ASP A 319 26.57 17.48 17.46
CA ASP A 319 25.44 17.78 18.34
C ASP A 319 24.90 16.53 19.08
N GLY A 320 25.59 15.39 18.97
CA GLY A 320 25.25 14.12 19.64
C GLY A 320 24.52 13.13 18.74
N ASP A 321 24.77 11.84 18.96
CA ASP A 321 24.16 10.76 18.20
C ASP A 321 22.67 10.59 18.57
N LEU A 322 21.84 10.33 17.57
CA LEU A 322 20.45 9.92 17.75
C LEU A 322 20.36 8.42 17.52
N ASP A 323 19.76 7.70 18.46
CA ASP A 323 19.25 6.34 18.25
C ASP A 323 17.87 6.23 18.91
N LYS A 324 16.82 6.28 18.08
CA LYS A 324 15.43 6.14 18.51
C LYS A 324 14.79 4.95 17.81
N THR A 325 14.20 4.07 18.60
CA THR A 325 13.34 2.99 18.10
C THR A 325 11.95 3.17 18.68
N ARG A 326 10.92 3.17 17.82
CA ARG A 326 9.52 3.29 18.23
C ARG A 326 8.72 2.09 17.75
N TYR A 327 7.85 1.58 18.61
CA TYR A 327 6.89 0.53 18.26
C TYR A 327 5.49 1.10 18.32
N THR A 328 4.67 0.80 17.32
CA THR A 328 3.30 1.32 17.24
C THR A 328 2.35 0.21 16.86
N ALA A 329 1.22 0.13 17.55
CA ALA A 329 0.09 -0.72 17.19
C ALA A 329 -1.15 0.16 17.00
N GLY A 330 -1.88 -0.03 15.91
CA GLY A 330 -2.99 0.86 15.59
C GLY A 330 -4.00 0.31 14.59
N PHE A 331 -4.96 1.16 14.26
CA PHE A 331 -6.01 0.91 13.27
C PHE A 331 -5.71 1.72 12.01
N GLY A 332 -5.97 1.13 10.85
CA GLY A 332 -5.74 1.78 9.56
C GLY A 332 -6.98 1.77 8.68
N VAL A 333 -7.22 2.85 7.95
CA VAL A 333 -8.19 2.93 6.86
C VAL A 333 -7.42 2.97 5.54
N THR A 334 -7.73 2.06 4.61
CA THR A 334 -7.10 1.95 3.30
C THR A 334 -8.11 2.15 2.18
N TRP A 335 -7.71 2.76 1.06
CA TRP A 335 -8.52 2.91 -0.14
C TRP A 335 -7.74 2.64 -1.42
#